data_AF-A0A7K3CSC4-F1
#
_entry.id   AF-A0A7K3CSC4-F1
#
_cell.length_a   1.000
_cell.length_b   1.000
_cell.length_c   1.000
_cell.angle_alpha   90.00
_cell.angle_beta   90.00
_cell.angle_gamma   90.00
#
_symmetry.space_group_name_H-M   'P 1'
#
loop_
_entity.id
_entity.type
_entity.pdbx_description
1 polymer ?
#
loop_
_entity_poly.entity_id
_entity_poly.type
_entity_poly.pdbx_seq_one_letter_code
_entity_poly.pdbx_strand_id
1 'polypeptide(L)'
;MTTRVRTHTPDEVTVREDGTKSTRIHLKRACNGCGQLLGDVADWDVDDRGELADVRGECQNCKPVVDLEASGCKTWQLTPRNIAGVDHEIDCYGTFAKQYTETDDDGRVVTIGLRIGEKPNHVVALYGDWIIRHPDGRFAVHAAPVEAQQ
;
A
#
# COMPACT_ATOMS: atom_id res chain seq x y z
N MET A 1 -4.36 -15.04 14.59
CA MET A 1 -3.79 -13.81 15.17
C MET A 1 -4.93 -13.06 15.83
N THR A 2 -4.84 -12.77 17.13
CA THR A 2 -5.84 -11.94 17.82
C THR A 2 -5.55 -10.49 17.47
N THR A 3 -6.47 -9.80 16.80
CA THR A 3 -6.32 -8.37 16.48
C THR A 3 -6.23 -7.58 17.77
N ARG A 4 -5.09 -6.92 18.02
CA ARG A 4 -4.94 -6.00 19.16
C ARG A 4 -5.66 -4.70 18.80
N VAL A 5 -6.53 -4.22 19.69
CA VAL A 5 -7.25 -2.96 19.47
C VAL A 5 -6.30 -1.80 19.70
N ARG A 6 -6.20 -0.90 18.71
CA ARG A 6 -5.39 0.33 18.80
C ARG A 6 -6.26 1.50 19.26
N THR A 7 -5.67 2.40 20.06
CA THR A 7 -6.30 3.67 20.42
C THR A 7 -6.10 4.69 19.32
N HIS A 8 -6.90 5.76 19.31
CA HIS A 8 -6.79 6.87 18.37
C HIS A 8 -6.76 8.19 19.13
N THR A 9 -5.67 8.45 19.85
CA THR A 9 -5.56 9.64 20.70
C THR A 9 -5.35 10.90 19.85
N PRO A 10 -6.22 11.90 19.87
CA PRO A 10 -6.02 13.12 19.08
C PRO A 10 -4.77 13.88 19.53
N ASP A 11 -4.16 14.64 18.62
CA ASP A 11 -3.07 15.56 18.96
C ASP A 11 -3.58 16.69 19.87
N GLU A 12 -2.76 17.11 20.83
CA GLU A 12 -3.13 18.15 21.80
C GLU A 12 -2.40 19.45 21.48
N VAL A 13 -3.14 20.56 21.31
CA VAL A 13 -2.56 21.89 21.11
C VAL A 13 -2.73 22.73 22.38
N THR A 14 -1.63 23.20 22.94
CA THR A 14 -1.59 24.13 24.08
C THR A 14 -1.14 25.51 23.61
N VAL A 15 -1.88 26.55 23.98
CA VAL A 15 -1.51 27.95 23.72
C VAL A 15 -1.07 28.59 25.04
N ARG A 16 0.15 29.12 25.09
CA ARG A 16 0.71 29.80 26.27
C ARG A 16 0.23 31.26 26.34
N GLU A 17 0.39 31.88 27.51
CA GLU A 17 -0.01 33.28 27.76
C GLU A 17 0.67 34.29 26.82
N ASP A 18 1.89 33.99 26.36
CA ASP A 18 2.65 34.78 25.38
C ASP A 18 2.18 34.58 23.92
N GLY A 19 1.13 33.78 23.70
CA GLY A 19 0.61 33.43 22.38
C GLY A 19 1.36 32.28 21.69
N THR A 20 2.43 31.75 22.28
CA THR A 20 3.19 30.64 21.70
C THR A 20 2.37 29.35 21.73
N LYS A 21 2.32 28.63 20.60
CA LYS A 21 1.66 27.32 20.47
C LYS A 21 2.64 26.18 20.67
N SER A 22 2.25 25.17 21.43
CA SER A 22 2.95 23.89 21.58
C SER A 22 1.98 22.76 21.25
N THR A 23 2.40 21.82 20.40
CA THR A 23 1.57 20.66 20.00
C THR A 23 2.22 19.38 20.51
N ARG A 24 1.46 18.58 21.27
CA ARG A 24 1.81 17.20 21.58
C ARG A 24 1.20 16.32 20.49
N ILE A 25 2.07 15.68 19.72
CA ILE A 25 1.68 14.79 18.63
C ILE A 25 1.65 13.35 19.15
N HIS A 26 0.55 12.64 18.92
CA HIS A 26 0.45 11.21 19.18
C HIS A 26 0.84 10.45 17.92
N LEU A 27 2.01 9.81 17.95
CA LEU A 27 2.53 9.06 16.81
C LEU A 27 1.54 7.95 16.40
N LYS A 28 1.27 7.90 15.10
CA LYS A 28 0.34 6.94 14.51
C LYS A 28 1.09 5.83 13.80
N ARG A 29 0.60 4.59 13.93
CA ARG A 29 1.06 3.47 13.15
C ARG A 29 0.44 3.54 11.75
N ALA A 30 1.28 3.65 10.72
CA ALA A 30 0.87 3.49 9.34
C ALA A 30 1.05 2.03 8.86
N CYS A 31 0.13 1.54 8.05
CA CYS A 31 0.25 0.26 7.36
C CYS A 31 1.48 0.24 6.45
N ASN A 32 2.36 -0.78 6.56
CA ASN A 32 3.56 -0.92 5.73
C ASN A 32 3.26 -1.07 4.23
N GLY A 33 2.02 -1.45 3.89
CA GLY A 33 1.56 -1.60 2.52
C GLY A 33 0.92 -0.32 1.98
N CYS A 34 -0.31 -0.03 2.39
CA CYS A 34 -1.08 1.09 1.83
C CYS A 34 -0.89 2.43 2.55
N GLY A 35 -0.09 2.49 3.62
CA GLY A 35 0.14 3.73 4.37
C GLY A 35 -1.02 4.21 5.26
N GLN A 36 -2.18 3.54 5.26
CA GLN A 36 -3.31 3.92 6.11
C GLN A 36 -2.94 3.92 7.60
N LEU A 37 -3.41 4.93 8.32
CA LEU A 37 -3.23 5.03 9.77
C LEU A 37 -4.13 4.03 10.48
N LEU A 38 -3.54 3.20 11.33
CA LEU A 38 -4.23 2.11 12.06
C LEU A 38 -4.55 2.48 13.51
N GLY A 39 -4.05 3.62 13.99
CA GLY A 39 -4.17 4.08 15.37
C GLY A 39 -2.82 4.47 15.96
N ASP A 40 -2.76 4.60 17.27
CA ASP A 40 -1.55 4.97 18.01
C ASP A 40 -0.47 3.90 17.84
N VAL A 41 0.78 4.34 17.75
CA VAL A 41 1.95 3.46 17.86
C VAL A 41 2.08 3.01 19.33
N ALA A 42 2.47 1.77 19.53
CA ALA A 42 2.70 1.20 20.85
C ALA A 42 4.05 0.49 20.90
N ASP A 43 4.58 0.27 22.11
CA ASP A 43 5.90 -0.35 22.29
C ASP A 43 6.01 -1.73 21.64
N TRP A 44 4.92 -2.48 21.53
CA TRP A 44 4.89 -3.78 20.86
C TRP A 44 4.98 -3.71 19.33
N ASP A 45 4.92 -2.51 18.74
CA ASP A 45 5.14 -2.32 17.31
C ASP A 45 6.64 -2.28 16.98
N VAL A 46 7.50 -2.17 17.98
CA VAL A 46 8.95 -2.09 17.84
C VAL A 46 9.56 -3.43 18.23
N ASP A 47 10.32 -4.04 17.31
CA ASP A 47 11.02 -5.29 17.59
C ASP A 47 12.29 -5.06 18.44
N ASP A 48 13.03 -6.14 18.72
CA ASP A 48 14.26 -6.11 19.51
C ASP A 48 15.40 -5.32 18.85
N ARG A 49 15.25 -4.95 17.57
CA ARG A 49 16.21 -4.15 16.79
C ARG A 49 15.79 -2.69 16.66
N GLY A 50 14.63 -2.32 17.19
CA GLY A 50 14.09 -0.98 17.01
C GLY A 50 13.33 -0.79 15.69
N GLU A 51 13.03 -1.87 14.96
CA GLU A 51 12.31 -1.81 13.69
C GLU A 51 10.80 -1.92 13.90
N LEU A 52 10.04 -1.19 13.10
CA LEU A 52 8.58 -1.25 13.16
C LEU A 52 8.08 -2.53 12.48
N ALA A 53 7.41 -3.39 13.26
CA ALA A 53 6.84 -4.66 12.81
C ALA A 53 5.87 -4.47 11.63
N ASP A 54 5.82 -5.41 10.70
CA ASP A 54 4.82 -5.38 9.61
C ASP A 54 3.40 -5.55 10.18
N VAL A 55 2.57 -4.51 10.03
CA VAL A 55 1.17 -4.48 10.51
C VAL A 55 0.15 -4.60 9.36
N ARG A 56 0.56 -5.01 8.15
CA ARG A 56 -0.37 -5.20 7.02
C ARG A 56 -1.51 -6.16 7.35
N GLY A 57 -1.28 -7.14 8.23
CA GLY A 57 -2.31 -8.08 8.71
C GLY A 57 -3.38 -7.46 9.62
N GLU A 58 -3.15 -6.27 10.16
CA GLU A 58 -4.12 -5.50 10.96
C GLU A 58 -4.92 -4.50 10.11
N CYS A 59 -4.37 -4.08 8.97
CA CYS A 59 -5.00 -3.12 8.07
C CYS A 59 -6.15 -3.79 7.30
N GLN A 60 -7.36 -3.22 7.36
CA GLN A 60 -8.52 -3.75 6.65
C GLN A 60 -8.28 -3.86 5.13
N ASN A 61 -7.55 -2.92 4.53
CA ASN A 61 -7.24 -2.96 3.10
C ASN A 61 -6.14 -3.97 2.76
N CYS A 62 -5.07 -4.06 3.55
CA CYS A 62 -3.93 -4.91 3.21
C CYS A 62 -4.03 -6.33 3.77
N LYS A 63 -4.91 -6.59 4.74
CA LYS A 63 -5.14 -7.92 5.30
C LYS A 63 -5.46 -8.98 4.22
N PRO A 64 -6.34 -8.72 3.23
CA PRO A 64 -6.58 -9.65 2.12
C PRO A 64 -5.30 -10.00 1.34
N VAL A 65 -4.40 -9.03 1.14
CA VAL A 65 -3.12 -9.25 0.46
C VAL A 65 -2.21 -10.17 1.28
N VAL A 66 -2.11 -9.94 2.59
CA VAL A 66 -1.34 -10.80 3.50
C VAL A 66 -1.90 -12.23 3.54
N ASP A 67 -3.23 -12.37 3.56
CA ASP A 67 -3.88 -13.69 3.53
C ASP A 67 -3.59 -14.41 2.19
N LEU A 68 -3.52 -13.67 1.07
CA LEU A 68 -3.12 -14.20 -0.24
C LEU A 68 -1.64 -14.61 -0.29
N GLU A 69 -0.73 -13.80 0.27
CA GLU A 69 0.69 -14.15 0.43
C GLU A 69 0.84 -15.46 1.20
N ALA A 70 0.12 -15.60 2.32
CA ALA A 70 0.11 -16.82 3.13
C ALA A 70 -0.44 -18.05 2.37
N SER A 71 -1.30 -17.84 1.36
CA SER A 71 -1.80 -18.89 0.47
C SER A 71 -0.84 -19.26 -0.68
N GLY A 72 0.34 -18.63 -0.73
CA GLY A 72 1.37 -18.86 -1.74
C GLY A 72 1.28 -17.96 -2.96
N CYS A 73 0.45 -16.91 -2.93
CA CYS A 73 0.46 -15.90 -3.98
C CYS A 73 1.74 -15.05 -3.90
N LYS A 74 2.23 -14.60 -5.06
CA LYS A 74 3.25 -13.55 -5.12
C LYS A 74 2.58 -12.20 -5.32
N THR A 75 3.03 -11.19 -4.59
CA THR A 75 2.39 -9.88 -4.54
C THR A 75 3.42 -8.77 -4.76
N TRP A 76 3.01 -7.71 -5.45
CA TRP A 76 3.80 -6.49 -5.59
C TRP A 76 2.87 -5.29 -5.47
N GLN A 77 3.20 -4.35 -4.59
CA GLN A 77 2.58 -3.04 -4.66
C GLN A 77 3.21 -2.26 -5.82
N LEU A 78 2.40 -1.85 -6.80
CA LEU A 78 2.90 -1.13 -7.96
C LEU A 78 3.17 0.33 -7.60
N THR A 79 4.38 0.80 -7.87
CA THR A 79 4.79 2.18 -7.63
C THR A 79 5.59 2.71 -8.82
N PRO A 80 5.71 4.04 -9.00
CA PRO A 80 6.57 4.59 -10.04
C PRO A 80 8.03 4.13 -9.92
N ARG A 81 8.49 3.79 -8.71
CA ARG A 81 9.88 3.40 -8.45
C ARG A 81 10.19 1.96 -8.82
N ASN A 82 9.19 1.07 -8.79
CA ASN A 82 9.41 -0.36 -9.01
C ASN A 82 8.76 -0.92 -10.28
N ILE A 83 8.00 -0.12 -11.03
CA ILE A 83 7.28 -0.58 -12.24
C ILE A 83 8.17 -1.35 -13.21
N ALA A 84 9.38 -0.88 -13.50
CA ALA A 84 10.30 -1.58 -14.41
C ALA A 84 10.77 -2.94 -13.88
N GLY A 85 10.95 -3.06 -12.56
CA GLY A 85 11.32 -4.33 -11.92
C GLY A 85 10.16 -5.32 -11.92
N VAL A 86 8.94 -4.84 -11.65
CA VAL A 86 7.72 -5.66 -11.68
C VAL A 86 7.42 -6.11 -13.11
N ASP A 87 7.51 -5.22 -14.09
CA ASP A 87 7.35 -5.50 -15.53
C ASP A 87 8.31 -6.60 -15.98
N HIS A 88 9.61 -6.44 -15.70
CA HIS A 88 10.62 -7.44 -16.03
C HIS A 88 10.34 -8.80 -15.38
N GLU A 89 9.93 -8.81 -14.12
CA GLU A 89 9.63 -10.07 -13.43
C GLU A 89 8.40 -10.77 -14.00
N ILE A 90 7.37 -10.01 -14.39
CA ILE A 90 6.17 -10.54 -15.04
C ILE A 90 6.51 -11.15 -16.40
N ASP A 91 7.35 -10.49 -17.19
CA ASP A 91 7.85 -10.99 -18.46
C ASP A 91 8.60 -12.32 -18.31
N CYS A 92 9.34 -12.52 -17.22
CA CYS A 92 9.99 -13.81 -16.93
C CYS A 92 9.01 -14.98 -16.74
N TYR A 93 7.74 -14.72 -16.44
CA TYR A 93 6.69 -15.75 -16.42
C TYR A 93 6.07 -16.03 -17.80
N GLY A 94 6.58 -15.40 -18.86
CA GLY A 94 6.00 -15.49 -20.21
C GLY A 94 4.67 -14.76 -20.36
N THR A 95 4.35 -13.84 -19.44
CA THR A 95 3.15 -13.01 -19.49
C THR A 95 3.55 -11.61 -19.92
N PHE A 96 2.92 -11.09 -20.97
CA PHE A 96 3.21 -9.76 -21.48
C PHE A 96 2.73 -8.67 -20.51
N ALA A 97 3.63 -7.81 -20.04
CA ALA A 97 3.28 -6.60 -19.32
C ALA A 97 3.59 -5.34 -20.17
N LYS A 98 2.83 -4.27 -19.94
CA LYS A 98 3.03 -2.98 -20.63
C LYS A 98 2.54 -1.82 -19.79
N GLN A 99 3.26 -0.71 -19.84
CA GLN A 99 2.85 0.55 -19.24
C GLN A 99 1.41 0.92 -19.63
N TYR A 100 0.62 1.29 -18.63
CA TYR A 100 -0.73 1.84 -18.79
C TYR A 100 -0.67 3.36 -18.61
N THR A 101 -1.15 4.11 -19.61
CA THR A 101 -0.93 5.55 -19.73
C THR A 101 -2.24 6.32 -19.88
N GLU A 102 -2.27 7.52 -19.31
CA GLU A 102 -3.33 8.52 -19.50
C GLU A 102 -2.73 9.88 -19.90
N THR A 103 -3.58 10.82 -20.29
CA THR A 103 -3.18 12.19 -20.58
C THR A 103 -3.49 13.05 -19.34
N ASP A 104 -2.49 13.78 -18.83
CA ASP A 104 -2.67 14.71 -17.72
C ASP A 104 -3.36 16.03 -18.15
N ASP A 105 -3.64 16.90 -17.19
CA ASP A 105 -4.30 18.21 -17.42
C ASP A 105 -3.48 19.15 -18.33
N ASP A 106 -2.17 18.92 -18.45
CA ASP A 106 -1.26 19.67 -19.33
C ASP A 106 -1.17 19.06 -20.75
N GLY A 107 -1.91 17.99 -21.02
CA GLY A 107 -1.89 17.28 -22.31
C GLY A 107 -0.70 16.33 -22.50
N ARG A 108 0.04 16.00 -21.43
CA ARG A 108 1.18 15.07 -21.49
C ARG A 108 0.71 13.64 -21.24
N VAL A 109 1.29 12.70 -21.99
CA VAL A 109 1.07 11.27 -21.73
C VAL A 109 1.91 10.85 -20.52
N VAL A 110 1.24 10.39 -19.48
CA VAL A 110 1.86 9.92 -18.24
C VAL A 110 1.55 8.45 -18.02
N THR A 111 2.53 7.68 -17.55
CA THR A 111 2.29 6.29 -17.11
C THR A 111 1.69 6.32 -15.72
N ILE A 112 0.55 5.69 -15.55
CA ILE A 112 -0.21 5.65 -14.29
C ILE A 112 -0.32 4.23 -13.71
N GLY A 113 0.20 3.23 -14.42
CA GLY A 113 0.07 1.84 -14.02
C GLY A 113 0.71 0.85 -15.00
N LEU A 114 0.34 -0.42 -14.81
CA LEU A 114 0.81 -1.55 -15.59
C LEU A 114 -0.38 -2.42 -16.02
N ARG A 115 -0.44 -2.68 -17.32
CA ARG A 115 -1.36 -3.64 -17.93
C ARG A 115 -0.66 -5.00 -18.01
N ILE A 116 -1.32 -6.05 -17.54
CA ILE A 116 -0.76 -7.40 -17.49
C ILE A 116 -1.64 -8.35 -18.30
N GLY A 117 -1.02 -9.04 -19.25
CA GLY A 117 -1.66 -9.94 -20.19
C GLY A 117 -2.19 -9.25 -21.46
N GLU A 118 -2.92 -10.03 -22.25
CA GLU A 118 -3.50 -9.61 -23.53
C GLU A 118 -5.03 -9.55 -23.46
N LYS A 119 -5.63 -8.78 -24.37
CA LYS A 119 -7.09 -8.71 -24.50
C LYS A 119 -7.65 -10.07 -24.91
N PRO A 120 -8.86 -10.44 -24.44
CA PRO A 120 -9.75 -9.63 -23.60
C PRO A 120 -9.47 -9.72 -22.09
N ASN A 121 -8.60 -10.62 -21.64
CA ASN A 121 -8.50 -11.03 -20.22
C ASN A 121 -7.39 -10.33 -19.43
N HIS A 122 -6.81 -9.26 -19.97
CA HIS A 122 -5.80 -8.48 -19.26
C HIS A 122 -6.37 -7.85 -17.98
N VAL A 123 -5.49 -7.64 -17.01
CA VAL A 123 -5.76 -6.80 -15.84
C VAL A 123 -4.94 -5.53 -15.92
N VAL A 124 -5.41 -4.47 -15.25
CA VAL A 124 -4.69 -3.19 -15.13
C VAL A 124 -4.53 -2.89 -13.65
N ALA A 125 -3.29 -2.71 -13.21
CA ALA A 125 -2.97 -2.21 -11.89
C ALA A 125 -2.51 -0.75 -12.01
N LEU A 126 -3.12 0.14 -11.24
CA LEU A 126 -2.70 1.53 -11.11
C LEU A 126 -1.61 1.65 -10.04
N TYR A 127 -0.92 2.79 -9.98
CA TYR A 127 -0.01 3.04 -8.88
C TYR A 127 -0.74 3.02 -7.53
N GLY A 128 -0.13 2.34 -6.55
CA GLY A 128 -0.70 2.07 -5.24
C GLY A 128 -1.40 0.72 -5.14
N ASP A 129 -1.89 0.18 -6.25
CA ASP A 129 -2.54 -1.13 -6.29
C ASP A 129 -1.55 -2.26 -6.03
N TRP A 130 -2.09 -3.41 -5.62
CA TRP A 130 -1.36 -4.65 -5.48
C TRP A 130 -1.63 -5.55 -6.68
N ILE A 131 -0.56 -5.91 -7.39
CA ILE A 131 -0.57 -7.00 -8.38
C ILE A 131 -0.44 -8.30 -7.61
N ILE A 132 -1.34 -9.25 -7.89
CA ILE A 132 -1.37 -10.58 -7.28
C ILE A 132 -1.16 -11.62 -8.38
N ARG A 133 -0.12 -12.44 -8.26
CA ARG A 133 0.08 -13.64 -9.07
C ARG A 133 -0.27 -14.87 -8.24
N HIS A 134 -1.29 -15.59 -8.66
CA HIS A 134 -1.70 -16.85 -8.04
C HIS A 134 -0.73 -18.00 -8.39
N PRO A 135 -0.69 -19.07 -7.58
CA PRO A 135 0.12 -20.25 -7.88
C PRO A 135 -0.20 -20.90 -9.24
N ASP A 136 -1.44 -20.78 -9.71
CA ASP A 136 -1.88 -21.27 -11.02
C ASP A 136 -1.46 -20.38 -12.21
N GLY A 137 -0.73 -19.29 -11.94
CA GLY A 137 -0.22 -18.36 -12.93
C GLY A 137 -1.19 -17.23 -13.31
N ARG A 138 -2.42 -17.22 -12.79
CA ARG A 138 -3.36 -16.11 -13.04
C ARG A 138 -2.94 -14.84 -12.29
N PHE A 139 -3.22 -13.70 -12.91
CA PHE A 139 -3.03 -12.39 -12.32
C PHE A 139 -4.36 -11.78 -11.89
N ALA A 140 -4.35 -11.09 -10.75
CA ALA A 140 -5.44 -10.28 -10.23
C ALA A 140 -4.88 -8.96 -9.68
N VAL A 141 -5.77 -8.01 -9.41
CA VAL A 141 -5.42 -6.72 -8.83
C VAL A 141 -6.24 -6.50 -7.58
N HIS A 142 -5.59 -6.06 -6.50
CA HIS A 142 -6.24 -5.58 -5.29
C HIS A 142 -5.99 -4.08 -5.17
N ALA A 143 -7.08 -3.31 -5.19
CA ALA A 143 -7.02 -1.86 -5.28
C ALA A 143 -6.33 -1.23 -4.07
N ALA A 144 -5.64 -0.12 -4.30
CA ALA A 144 -5.28 0.81 -3.26
C ALA A 144 -6.54 1.30 -2.52
N PRO A 145 -6.44 1.66 -1.24
CA PRO A 145 -7.55 2.32 -0.59
C PRO A 145 -7.82 3.65 -1.29
N VAL A 146 -9.09 3.94 -1.56
CA VAL A 146 -9.49 5.28 -1.97
C VAL A 146 -9.13 6.21 -0.81
N GLU A 147 -8.33 7.25 -1.07
CA GLU A 147 -8.03 8.26 -0.05
C GLU A 147 -9.37 8.75 0.53
N ALA A 148 -9.60 8.46 1.81
CA ALA A 148 -10.59 9.20 2.56
C ALA A 148 -10.04 10.62 2.59
N GLN A 149 -10.65 11.52 1.82
CA GLN A 149 -10.41 12.95 1.96
C GLN A 149 -10.47 13.29 3.45
N GLN A 150 -9.31 13.58 4.04
CA GLN A 150 -9.20 14.03 5.43
C GLN A 150 -9.74 15.46 5.52
#